data_AF-A0A4Z1CRD1-F1
#
_entry.id   AF-A0A4Z1CRD1-F1
#
_cell.length_a   1.000
_cell.length_b   1.000
_cell.length_c   1.000
_cell.angle_alpha   90.00
_cell.angle_beta   90.00
_cell.angle_gamma   90.00
#
_symmetry.space_group_name_H-M   'P 1'
#
loop_
_entity.id
_entity.type
_entity.pdbx_description
1 polymer ?
#
loop_
_entity_poly.entity_id
_entity_poly.type
_entity_poly.pdbx_seq_one_letter_code
_entity_poly.pdbx_strand_id
1 'polypeptide(L)'
;MFDSSAPSIRMQRSHGRAEVAFGPRGLIDLAQQGSAKAMLPRMTAGLPEIVFLNTSGGLASDDSLAFGVDLRAGTRALATTQTAERAYRATGGPARARVTLTVGAGGWLDWLPQETILYDGARLDRRTSVDLASDAGCLLLEMLVLGRLAMGERPATLHLRDRRIVRRAGRVIHHDALALDDATLPRLAGPGLLGGARAL
;
A
#
# COMPACT_ATOMS: atom_id res chain seq x y z
N MET A 1 -40.86 9.42 27.69
CA MET A 1 -40.45 8.18 27.00
C MET A 1 -40.01 8.56 25.59
N PHE A 2 -38.79 9.09 25.45
CA PHE A 2 -38.20 9.50 24.16
C PHE A 2 -36.72 9.10 24.07
N ASP A 3 -36.35 7.95 24.64
CA ASP A 3 -35.03 7.37 24.45
C ASP A 3 -35.05 6.47 23.20
N SER A 4 -35.32 7.06 22.03
CA SER A 4 -34.99 6.41 20.77
C SER A 4 -33.56 6.79 20.43
N SER A 5 -32.60 5.91 20.72
CA SER A 5 -31.24 6.03 20.21
C SER A 5 -31.29 6.26 18.71
N ALA A 6 -30.68 7.34 18.21
CA ALA A 6 -30.62 7.62 16.79
C ALA A 6 -30.07 6.38 16.04
N PRO A 7 -30.67 5.97 14.91
CA PRO A 7 -30.21 4.79 14.19
C PRO A 7 -28.75 5.02 13.77
N SER A 8 -27.88 4.05 14.09
CA SER A 8 -26.48 4.11 13.68
C SER A 8 -26.40 4.07 12.15
N ILE A 9 -26.02 5.19 11.53
CA ILE A 9 -25.83 5.25 10.07
C ILE A 9 -24.62 4.38 9.72
N ARG A 10 -24.87 3.25 9.06
CA ARG A 10 -23.81 2.43 8.48
C ARG A 10 -23.31 3.13 7.21
N MET A 11 -22.21 3.84 7.35
CA MET A 11 -21.54 4.50 6.23
C MET A 11 -21.05 3.46 5.20
N GLN A 12 -21.11 3.81 3.92
CA GLN A 12 -20.59 2.96 2.84
C GLN A 12 -19.07 2.79 2.95
N ARG A 13 -18.57 1.62 2.53
CA ARG A 13 -17.14 1.27 2.57
C ARG A 13 -16.63 0.88 1.20
N SER A 14 -15.41 1.33 0.90
CA SER A 14 -14.67 1.02 -0.32
C SER A 14 -13.94 -0.31 -0.15
N HIS A 15 -14.17 -1.23 -1.09
CA HIS A 15 -13.49 -2.53 -1.14
C HIS A 15 -12.92 -2.72 -2.55
N GLY A 16 -11.61 -2.48 -2.70
CA GLY A 16 -10.90 -2.58 -3.97
C GLY A 16 -9.92 -3.75 -4.00
N ARG A 17 -9.88 -4.49 -5.12
CA ARG A 17 -8.84 -5.49 -5.41
C ARG A 17 -8.41 -5.40 -6.88
N ALA A 18 -7.11 -5.33 -7.15
CA ALA A 18 -6.57 -5.46 -8.51
C ALA A 18 -5.38 -6.42 -8.51
N GLU A 19 -5.39 -7.39 -9.41
CA GLU A 19 -4.36 -8.43 -9.51
C GLU A 19 -3.94 -8.60 -10.97
N VAL A 20 -2.65 -8.72 -11.19
CA VAL A 20 -2.05 -8.83 -12.52
C VAL A 20 -1.07 -9.99 -12.52
N ALA A 21 -1.21 -10.91 -13.48
CA ALA A 21 -0.26 -11.98 -13.70
C ALA A 21 0.43 -11.81 -15.06
N PHE A 22 1.76 -11.85 -15.08
CA PHE A 22 2.57 -11.78 -16.31
C PHE A 22 3.42 -13.03 -16.47
N GLY A 23 3.62 -13.42 -17.73
CA GLY A 23 4.61 -14.40 -18.14
C GLY A 23 5.51 -13.89 -19.25
N PRO A 24 6.41 -14.75 -19.77
CA PRO A 24 7.36 -14.36 -20.81
C PRO A 24 6.73 -13.83 -22.11
N ARG A 25 5.46 -14.18 -22.37
CA ARG A 25 4.70 -13.76 -23.55
C ARG A 25 3.74 -12.61 -23.29
N GLY A 26 3.79 -11.98 -22.11
CA GLY A 26 2.92 -10.88 -21.72
C GLY A 26 1.89 -11.26 -20.66
N LEU A 27 0.76 -10.54 -20.66
CA LEU A 27 -0.31 -10.68 -19.67
C LEU A 27 -0.91 -12.09 -19.71
N ILE A 28 -1.01 -12.73 -18.55
CA ILE A 28 -1.66 -14.03 -18.35
C ILE A 28 -3.06 -13.82 -17.80
N ASP A 29 -3.20 -12.97 -16.77
CA ASP A 29 -4.46 -12.73 -16.09
C ASP A 29 -4.53 -11.30 -15.54
N LEU A 30 -5.75 -10.77 -15.46
CA LEU A 30 -6.07 -9.44 -14.93
C LEU A 30 -7.43 -9.50 -14.23
N ALA A 31 -7.43 -9.37 -12.91
CA ALA A 31 -8.63 -9.29 -12.10
C ALA A 31 -8.74 -7.91 -11.44
N GLN A 32 -9.92 -7.28 -11.50
CA GLN A 32 -10.16 -5.96 -10.93
C GLN A 32 -11.56 -5.89 -10.32
N GLN A 33 -11.68 -5.32 -9.12
CA GLN A 33 -12.93 -5.21 -8.39
C GLN A 33 -12.98 -3.89 -7.61
N GLY A 34 -14.18 -3.31 -7.54
CA GLY A 34 -14.46 -2.12 -6.74
C GLY A 34 -13.61 -0.93 -7.15
N SER A 35 -13.00 -0.27 -6.16
CA SER A 35 -12.19 0.95 -6.35
C SER A 35 -10.80 0.70 -6.90
N ALA A 36 -10.30 -0.54 -6.89
CA ALA A 36 -8.96 -0.84 -7.41
C ALA A 36 -8.99 -1.04 -8.93
N LYS A 37 -7.97 -0.54 -9.62
CA LYS A 37 -7.68 -0.85 -11.03
C LYS A 37 -6.19 -1.03 -11.25
N ALA A 38 -5.84 -1.65 -12.36
CA ALA A 38 -4.51 -1.77 -12.92
C ALA A 38 -4.55 -1.36 -14.40
N MET A 39 -3.75 -0.37 -14.76
CA MET A 39 -3.55 0.09 -16.12
C MET A 39 -2.24 -0.49 -16.66
N LEU A 40 -2.29 -1.04 -17.87
CA LEU A 40 -1.17 -1.72 -18.53
C LEU A 40 -0.80 -0.94 -19.81
N PRO A 41 -0.06 0.17 -19.70
CA PRO A 41 0.30 0.98 -20.87
C PRO A 41 1.14 0.17 -21.86
N ARG A 42 0.95 0.44 -23.16
CA ARG A 42 1.78 -0.19 -24.20
C ARG A 42 3.19 0.39 -24.12
N MET A 43 4.14 -0.45 -23.73
CA MET A 43 5.56 -0.11 -23.73
C MET A 43 6.20 -0.64 -25.01
N THR A 44 6.58 0.27 -25.93
CA THR A 44 7.09 -0.09 -27.27
C THR A 44 8.53 -0.63 -27.23
N ALA A 45 9.31 -0.25 -26.21
CA ALA A 45 10.65 -0.74 -25.95
C ALA A 45 10.94 -0.62 -24.45
N GLY A 46 10.52 -1.60 -23.64
CA GLY A 46 10.71 -1.51 -22.20
C GLY A 46 10.23 -2.71 -21.41
N LEU A 47 10.53 -2.64 -20.12
CA LEU A 47 9.98 -3.50 -19.08
C LEU A 47 8.46 -3.26 -19.00
N PRO A 48 7.60 -4.31 -18.98
CA PRO A 48 6.18 -4.14 -18.76
C PRO A 48 5.89 -3.33 -17.50
N GLU A 49 5.03 -2.32 -17.61
CA GLU A 49 4.64 -1.45 -16.52
C GLU A 49 3.20 -1.76 -16.07
N ILE A 50 3.01 -1.84 -14.75
CA ILE A 50 1.73 -2.05 -14.10
C ILE A 50 1.45 -0.82 -13.24
N VAL A 51 0.46 -0.02 -13.64
CA VAL A 51 0.09 1.18 -12.91
C VAL A 51 -1.20 0.92 -12.14
N PHE A 52 -1.08 0.70 -10.83
CA PHE A 52 -2.23 0.54 -9.94
C PHE A 52 -2.85 1.87 -9.57
N LEU A 53 -4.15 1.86 -9.31
CA LEU A 53 -4.88 3.04 -8.88
C LEU A 53 -6.09 2.70 -8.01
N ASN A 54 -6.33 3.57 -7.02
CA ASN A 54 -7.49 3.56 -6.15
C ASN A 54 -8.44 4.69 -6.56
N THR A 55 -9.56 4.35 -7.19
CA THR A 55 -10.54 5.32 -7.70
C THR A 55 -11.44 5.91 -6.60
N SER A 56 -11.33 5.45 -5.35
CA SER A 56 -12.07 6.06 -4.23
C SER A 56 -11.39 7.32 -3.67
N GLY A 57 -10.18 7.63 -4.14
CA GLY A 57 -9.46 8.87 -3.79
C GLY A 57 -8.77 8.87 -2.43
N GLY A 58 -8.88 7.78 -1.67
CA GLY A 58 -8.17 7.50 -0.41
C GLY A 58 -8.83 6.35 0.35
N LEU A 59 -8.42 6.15 1.59
CA LEU A 59 -8.94 5.11 2.48
C LEU A 59 -9.49 5.73 3.77
N ALA A 60 -10.78 5.50 4.03
CA ALA A 60 -11.46 5.88 5.25
C ALA A 60 -11.67 4.67 6.18
N SER A 61 -12.31 4.89 7.34
CA SER A 61 -12.58 3.84 8.33
C SER A 61 -13.07 2.55 7.67
N ASP A 62 -12.48 1.41 8.02
CA ASP A 62 -12.87 0.07 7.56
C ASP A 62 -12.78 -0.22 6.06
N ASP A 63 -12.32 0.72 5.23
CA ASP A 63 -12.06 0.47 3.81
C ASP A 63 -10.97 -0.60 3.63
N SER A 64 -10.98 -1.28 2.48
CA SER A 64 -9.95 -2.23 2.12
C SER A 64 -9.48 -2.07 0.68
N LEU A 65 -8.16 -2.06 0.49
CA LEU A 65 -7.52 -2.02 -0.81
C LEU A 65 -6.48 -3.14 -0.91
N ALA A 66 -6.51 -3.88 -2.02
CA ALA A 66 -5.56 -4.95 -2.30
C ALA A 66 -4.98 -4.83 -3.70
N PHE A 67 -3.65 -4.86 -3.81
CA PHE A 67 -2.92 -4.98 -5.06
C PHE A 67 -2.12 -6.29 -5.10
N GLY A 68 -2.08 -6.93 -6.27
CA GLY A 68 -1.40 -8.19 -6.47
C GLY A 68 -0.62 -8.22 -7.78
N VAL A 69 0.61 -8.73 -7.72
CA VAL A 69 1.42 -9.02 -8.90
C VAL A 69 1.95 -10.45 -8.82
N ASP A 70 1.76 -11.22 -9.87
CA ASP A 70 2.33 -12.56 -10.05
C ASP A 70 3.19 -12.59 -11.33
N LEU A 71 4.51 -12.65 -11.18
CA LEU A 71 5.43 -12.81 -12.29
C LEU A 71 5.85 -14.27 -12.41
N ARG A 72 5.53 -14.91 -13.53
CA ARG A 72 6.00 -16.27 -13.83
C ARG A 72 7.50 -16.30 -14.10
N ALA A 73 8.06 -17.50 -14.17
CA ALA A 73 9.50 -17.68 -14.36
C ALA A 73 10.04 -16.88 -15.56
N GLY A 74 11.24 -16.30 -15.39
CA GLY A 74 11.93 -15.48 -16.39
C GLY A 74 11.24 -14.15 -16.71
N THR A 75 10.23 -13.74 -15.94
CA THR A 75 9.44 -12.54 -16.22
C THR A 75 9.94 -11.37 -15.38
N ARG A 76 9.99 -10.19 -15.99
CA ARG A 76 10.33 -8.95 -15.32
C ARG A 76 9.22 -7.92 -15.52
N ALA A 77 8.93 -7.11 -14.50
CA ALA A 77 7.99 -6.00 -14.61
C ALA A 77 8.36 -4.86 -13.64
N LEU A 78 7.84 -3.67 -13.92
CA LEU A 78 7.74 -2.57 -12.97
C LEU A 78 6.28 -2.43 -12.57
N ALA A 79 6.02 -2.25 -11.28
CA ALA A 79 4.71 -1.97 -10.72
C ALA A 79 4.77 -0.71 -9.87
N THR A 80 3.85 0.20 -10.11
CA THR A 80 3.77 1.50 -9.44
C THR A 80 2.30 1.87 -9.18
N THR A 81 2.08 3.00 -8.52
CA THR A 81 0.76 3.62 -8.40
C THR A 81 0.75 4.94 -9.15
N GLN A 82 -0.39 5.33 -9.71
CA GLN A 82 -0.49 6.58 -10.47
C GLN A 82 -0.44 7.83 -9.58
N THR A 83 -0.90 7.72 -8.34
CA THR A 83 -1.01 8.81 -7.37
C THR A 83 -0.65 8.33 -5.97
N ALA A 84 -0.37 9.30 -5.11
CA ALA A 84 -0.26 9.08 -3.68
C ALA A 84 -1.55 8.48 -3.11
N GLU A 85 -1.40 7.46 -2.27
CA GLU A 85 -2.50 6.94 -1.47
C GLU A 85 -2.75 7.86 -0.27
N ARG A 86 -4.01 8.02 0.15
CA ARG A 86 -4.37 8.93 1.24
C ARG A 86 -5.07 8.15 2.34
N ALA A 87 -4.49 8.11 3.53
CA ALA A 87 -5.19 7.59 4.70
C ALA A 87 -5.94 8.74 5.38
N TYR A 88 -7.28 8.71 5.30
CA TYR A 88 -8.14 9.70 5.92
C TYR A 88 -8.35 9.43 7.41
N ARG A 89 -8.86 10.45 8.10
CA ARG A 89 -9.38 10.31 9.47
C ARG A 89 -10.34 9.13 9.54
N ALA A 90 -10.13 8.26 10.52
CA ALA A 90 -11.01 7.14 10.76
C ALA A 90 -11.60 7.23 12.18
N THR A 91 -12.92 7.21 12.26
CA THR A 91 -13.70 7.19 13.51
C THR A 91 -14.13 5.78 13.91
N GLY A 92 -14.02 4.82 13.00
CA GLY A 92 -14.26 3.39 13.23
C GLY A 92 -12.96 2.57 13.26
N GLY A 93 -13.02 1.37 12.67
CA GLY A 93 -11.85 0.52 12.53
C GLY A 93 -10.84 1.08 11.53
N PRO A 94 -9.57 0.61 11.58
CA PRO A 94 -8.56 1.04 10.63
C PRO A 94 -8.91 0.60 9.20
N ALA A 95 -8.55 1.44 8.23
CA ALA A 95 -8.48 1.01 6.84
C ALA A 95 -7.40 -0.07 6.67
N ARG A 96 -7.54 -0.90 5.63
CA ARG A 96 -6.60 -1.99 5.35
C ARG A 96 -6.05 -1.89 3.94
N ALA A 97 -4.72 -1.74 3.81
CA ALA A 97 -4.03 -1.79 2.52
C ALA A 97 -3.15 -3.04 2.45
N ARG A 98 -3.28 -3.82 1.38
CA ARG A 98 -2.50 -5.05 1.16
C ARG A 98 -1.82 -5.06 -0.19
N VAL A 99 -0.55 -5.41 -0.21
CA VAL A 99 0.22 -5.68 -1.41
C VAL A 99 0.76 -7.10 -1.34
N THR A 100 0.50 -7.91 -2.37
CA THR A 100 1.00 -9.28 -2.47
C THR A 100 1.76 -9.45 -3.78
N LEU A 101 3.07 -9.70 -3.69
CA LEU A 101 3.96 -9.79 -4.84
C LEU A 101 4.57 -11.19 -4.89
N THR A 102 4.45 -11.88 -6.02
CA THR A 102 5.09 -13.18 -6.26
C THR A 102 6.00 -13.09 -7.47
N VAL A 103 7.24 -13.56 -7.33
CA VAL A 103 8.23 -13.54 -8.42
C VAL A 103 8.83 -14.94 -8.60
N GLY A 104 8.52 -15.55 -9.74
CA GLY A 104 9.01 -16.86 -10.16
C GLY A 104 10.50 -16.89 -10.49
N ALA A 105 11.03 -18.08 -10.73
CA ALA A 105 12.46 -18.32 -10.93
C ALA A 105 13.06 -17.42 -12.02
N GLY A 106 14.23 -16.85 -11.76
CA GLY A 106 14.91 -15.90 -12.65
C GLY A 106 14.14 -14.60 -12.95
N GLY A 107 13.06 -14.32 -12.21
CA GLY A 107 12.24 -13.13 -12.38
C GLY A 107 12.73 -11.92 -11.57
N TRP A 108 12.22 -10.74 -11.93
CA TRP A 108 12.54 -9.48 -11.24
C TRP A 108 11.33 -8.54 -11.21
N LEU A 109 11.00 -8.01 -10.03
CA LEU A 109 9.94 -7.01 -9.89
C LEU A 109 10.46 -5.73 -9.23
N ASP A 110 10.27 -4.59 -9.90
CA ASP A 110 10.41 -3.27 -9.27
C ASP A 110 9.03 -2.83 -8.73
N TRP A 111 8.86 -2.77 -7.41
CA TRP A 111 7.67 -2.20 -6.77
C TRP A 111 8.00 -0.79 -6.26
N LEU A 112 7.54 0.21 -7.02
CA LEU A 112 7.87 1.62 -6.85
C LEU A 112 6.60 2.50 -6.81
N PRO A 113 5.67 2.28 -5.85
CA PRO A 113 4.49 3.11 -5.68
C PRO A 113 4.86 4.56 -5.32
N GLN A 114 3.90 5.47 -5.55
CA GLN A 114 3.91 6.79 -4.93
C GLN A 114 3.75 6.69 -3.41
N GLU A 115 3.95 7.81 -2.72
CA GLU A 115 3.86 7.89 -1.28
C GLU A 115 2.45 7.58 -0.73
N THR A 116 2.39 7.19 0.54
CA THR A 116 1.13 7.20 1.31
C THR A 116 1.14 8.42 2.24
N ILE A 117 0.14 9.30 2.09
CA ILE A 117 -0.04 10.49 2.92
C ILE A 117 -0.97 10.15 4.08
N LEU A 118 -0.48 10.29 5.31
CA LEU A 118 -1.21 10.00 6.54
C LEU A 118 -1.81 11.30 7.11
N TYR A 119 -3.12 11.46 7.03
CA TYR A 119 -3.79 12.68 7.51
C TYR A 119 -3.92 12.66 9.04
N ASP A 120 -4.26 13.80 9.65
CA ASP A 120 -4.57 13.83 11.07
C ASP A 120 -5.77 12.92 11.41
N GLY A 121 -5.59 12.05 12.40
CA GLY A 121 -6.55 11.04 12.82
C GLY A 121 -6.64 9.82 11.91
N ALA A 122 -5.69 9.64 10.98
CA ALA A 122 -5.67 8.47 10.12
C ALA A 122 -5.50 7.18 10.92
N ARG A 123 -6.21 6.12 10.51
CA ARG A 123 -6.05 4.76 11.06
C ARG A 123 -5.87 3.79 9.90
N LEU A 124 -4.66 3.26 9.73
CA LEU A 124 -4.27 2.40 8.61
C LEU A 124 -3.49 1.18 9.11
N ASP A 125 -3.93 0.00 8.71
CA ASP A 125 -3.15 -1.23 8.78
C ASP A 125 -2.68 -1.60 7.36
N ARG A 126 -1.38 -1.53 7.14
CA ARG A 126 -0.73 -1.81 5.85
C ARG A 126 0.10 -3.09 5.93
N ARG A 127 0.00 -3.94 4.90
CA ARG A 127 0.80 -5.15 4.79
C ARG A 127 1.30 -5.38 3.38
N THR A 128 2.61 -5.51 3.25
CA THR A 128 3.27 -5.90 2.01
C THR A 128 3.93 -7.27 2.19
N SER A 129 3.61 -8.23 1.32
CA SER A 129 4.23 -9.56 1.28
C SER A 129 4.86 -9.77 -0.08
N VAL A 130 6.12 -10.21 -0.08
CA VAL A 130 6.87 -10.54 -1.28
C VAL A 130 7.37 -11.97 -1.15
N ASP A 131 7.00 -12.83 -2.10
CA ASP A 131 7.43 -14.22 -2.15
C ASP A 131 8.25 -14.45 -3.42
N LEU A 132 9.55 -14.72 -3.23
CA LEU A 132 10.55 -14.87 -4.28
C LEU A 132 10.93 -16.35 -4.44
N ALA A 133 11.10 -16.81 -5.68
CA ALA A 133 11.86 -18.02 -5.98
C ALA A 133 13.33 -17.87 -5.53
N SER A 134 14.08 -18.98 -5.48
CA SER A 134 15.45 -19.02 -4.96
C SER A 134 16.42 -18.05 -5.64
N ASP A 135 16.21 -17.77 -6.92
CA ASP A 135 17.04 -16.93 -7.80
C ASP A 135 16.30 -15.66 -8.28
N ALA A 136 15.12 -15.37 -7.73
CA ALA A 136 14.33 -14.19 -8.07
C ALA A 136 14.73 -12.96 -7.25
N GLY A 137 14.47 -11.77 -7.79
CA GLY A 137 14.76 -10.48 -7.16
C GLY A 137 13.56 -9.54 -7.09
N CYS A 138 13.63 -8.57 -6.19
CA CYS A 138 12.67 -7.48 -6.10
C CYS A 138 13.34 -6.23 -5.54
N LEU A 139 13.12 -5.09 -6.20
CA LEU A 139 13.35 -3.78 -5.62
C LEU A 139 12.04 -3.31 -4.98
N LEU A 140 12.08 -3.04 -3.67
CA LEU A 140 10.91 -2.61 -2.90
C LEU A 140 11.16 -1.21 -2.36
N LEU A 141 10.36 -0.23 -2.78
CA LEU A 141 10.39 1.14 -2.27
C LEU A 141 8.98 1.53 -1.81
N GLU A 142 8.86 2.08 -0.62
CA GLU A 142 7.61 2.66 -0.14
C GLU A 142 7.94 3.90 0.68
N MET A 143 7.12 4.94 0.54
CA MET A 143 7.30 6.23 1.21
C MET A 143 6.07 6.57 2.04
N LEU A 144 6.27 7.13 3.23
CA LEU A 144 5.19 7.69 4.04
C LEU A 144 5.40 9.18 4.21
N VAL A 145 4.32 9.96 4.06
CA VAL A 145 4.30 11.40 4.33
C VAL A 145 3.35 11.68 5.48
N LEU A 146 3.85 12.34 6.52
CA LEU A 146 3.07 12.69 7.70
C LEU A 146 2.34 14.01 7.46
N GLY A 147 1.02 13.95 7.30
CA GLY A 147 0.15 15.09 7.08
C GLY A 147 0.24 15.68 5.67
N ARG A 148 -0.77 16.49 5.34
CA ARG A 148 -0.83 17.32 4.12
C ARG A 148 0.18 18.46 4.21
N LEU A 149 1.42 18.21 3.78
CA LEU A 149 2.53 19.18 3.89
C LEU A 149 2.20 20.55 3.28
N ALA A 150 1.56 20.57 2.10
CA ALA A 150 1.15 21.80 1.44
C ALA A 150 0.11 22.62 2.22
N MET A 151 -0.61 21.98 3.15
CA MET A 151 -1.59 22.64 4.04
C MET A 151 -1.01 22.93 5.43
N GLY A 152 0.28 22.66 5.67
CA GLY A 152 0.91 22.81 6.98
C GLY A 152 0.40 21.82 8.04
N GLU A 153 -0.35 20.78 7.65
CA GLU A 153 -0.94 19.83 8.59
C GLU A 153 0.15 19.10 9.39
N ARG A 154 -0.09 18.95 10.69
CA ARG A 154 0.70 18.14 11.62
C ARG A 154 -0.25 17.16 12.31
N PRO A 155 -0.16 15.84 12.02
CA PRO A 155 -0.97 14.86 12.70
C PRO A 155 -0.74 14.93 14.22
N ALA A 156 -1.81 15.18 14.96
CA ALA A 156 -1.86 15.10 16.42
C ALA A 156 -2.32 13.72 16.86
N THR A 157 -3.10 13.03 16.01
CA THR A 157 -3.54 11.66 16.21
C THR A 157 -3.21 10.81 14.98
N LEU A 158 -2.80 9.56 15.20
CA LEU A 158 -2.45 8.61 14.15
C LEU A 158 -2.55 7.18 14.69
N HIS A 159 -2.93 6.25 13.82
CA HIS A 159 -2.69 4.83 14.01
C HIS A 159 -2.19 4.27 12.69
N LEU A 160 -0.94 3.83 12.67
CA LEU A 160 -0.33 3.12 11.58
C LEU A 160 0.27 1.83 12.12
N ARG A 161 -0.11 0.71 11.51
CA ARG A 161 0.60 -0.55 11.63
C ARG A 161 1.01 -0.98 10.23
N ASP A 162 2.30 -0.87 9.93
CA ASP A 162 2.85 -1.21 8.63
C ASP A 162 3.81 -2.38 8.76
N ARG A 163 3.60 -3.42 7.95
CA ARG A 163 4.39 -4.65 8.01
C ARG A 163 4.80 -5.10 6.62
N ARG A 164 6.09 -5.29 6.43
CA ARG A 164 6.70 -5.73 5.18
C ARG A 164 7.45 -7.03 5.42
N ILE A 165 7.12 -8.08 4.67
CA ILE A 165 7.80 -9.37 4.76
C ILE A 165 8.23 -9.80 3.37
N VAL A 166 9.52 -10.08 3.21
CA VAL A 166 10.08 -10.69 2.00
C VAL A 166 10.53 -12.11 2.35
N ARG A 167 10.05 -13.08 1.57
CA ARG A 167 10.50 -14.46 1.63
C ARG A 167 11.22 -14.83 0.35
N ARG A 168 12.25 -15.65 0.48
CA ARG A 168 12.92 -16.33 -0.64
C ARG A 168 12.88 -17.82 -0.39
N ALA A 169 12.34 -18.57 -1.35
CA ALA A 169 12.11 -20.01 -1.25
C ALA A 169 11.43 -20.41 0.09
N GLY A 170 10.38 -19.68 0.46
CA GLY A 170 9.60 -19.92 1.69
C GLY A 170 10.25 -19.41 3.00
N ARG A 171 11.51 -18.97 2.97
CA ARG A 171 12.23 -18.46 4.15
C ARG A 171 12.19 -16.94 4.22
N VAL A 172 11.88 -16.37 5.38
CA VAL A 172 11.93 -14.91 5.59
C VAL A 172 13.37 -14.42 5.48
N ILE A 173 13.61 -13.47 4.57
CA ILE A 173 14.92 -12.82 4.37
C ILE A 173 14.90 -11.34 4.75
N HIS A 174 13.71 -10.73 4.84
CA HIS A 174 13.52 -9.38 5.35
C HIS A 174 12.18 -9.29 6.06
N HIS A 175 12.16 -8.65 7.22
CA HIS A 175 10.95 -8.33 7.96
C HIS A 175 11.12 -6.93 8.56
N ASP A 176 10.24 -6.03 8.17
CA ASP A 176 10.14 -4.70 8.72
C ASP A 176 8.74 -4.48 9.28
N ALA A 177 8.69 -3.84 10.44
CA ALA A 177 7.47 -3.58 11.19
C ALA A 177 7.54 -2.17 11.79
N LEU A 178 6.82 -1.25 11.17
CA LEU A 178 6.70 0.14 11.60
C LEU A 178 5.35 0.35 12.30
N ALA A 179 5.40 0.96 13.47
CA ALA A 179 4.22 1.41 14.18
C ALA A 179 4.35 2.90 14.50
N LEU A 180 3.37 3.68 14.06
CA LEU A 180 3.22 5.08 14.43
C LEU A 180 1.85 5.26 15.07
N ASP A 181 1.83 5.73 16.30
CA ASP A 181 0.60 6.04 17.04
C ASP A 181 0.70 7.36 17.79
N ASP A 182 -0.40 7.76 18.42
CA ASP A 182 -0.52 8.98 19.25
C ASP A 182 0.64 9.13 20.25
N ALA A 183 1.13 8.03 20.83
CA ALA A 183 2.22 8.07 21.80
C ALA A 183 3.60 8.26 21.15
N THR A 184 3.76 7.83 19.90
CA THR A 184 5.01 8.03 19.13
C THR A 184 5.11 9.43 18.53
N LEU A 185 3.99 10.06 18.15
CA LEU A 185 3.97 11.32 17.40
C LEU A 185 4.81 12.44 18.06
N PRO A 186 4.70 12.72 19.38
CA PRO A 186 5.50 13.77 20.03
C PRO A 186 7.01 13.52 19.99
N ARG A 187 7.43 12.27 19.80
CA ARG A 187 8.83 11.87 19.82
C ARG A 187 9.48 11.86 18.43
N LEU A 188 8.70 11.87 17.35
CA LEU A 188 9.21 11.69 15.99
C LEU A 188 10.24 12.73 15.56
N ALA A 189 10.19 13.94 16.12
CA ALA A 189 11.18 14.98 15.85
C ALA A 189 12.57 14.68 16.42
N GLY A 190 12.71 13.67 17.28
CA GLY A 190 14.00 13.27 17.84
C GLY A 190 14.99 12.81 16.76
N PRO A 191 16.31 13.02 16.96
CA PRO A 191 17.34 12.72 15.96
C PRO A 191 17.50 11.23 15.66
N GLY A 192 17.09 10.34 16.58
CA GLY A 192 17.04 8.89 16.34
C GLY A 192 15.78 8.41 15.61
N LEU A 193 14.89 9.33 15.24
CA LEU A 193 13.67 9.07 14.47
C LEU A 193 13.73 9.91 13.18
N LEU A 194 12.87 10.90 13.01
CA LEU A 194 12.81 11.67 11.77
C LEU A 194 13.67 12.94 11.80
N GLY A 195 14.19 13.36 12.96
CA GLY A 195 15.04 14.56 13.04
C GLY A 195 14.37 15.84 12.50
N GLY A 196 13.03 15.91 12.56
CA GLY A 196 12.23 17.01 11.99
C GLY A 196 11.74 16.79 10.55
N ALA A 197 12.22 15.75 9.86
CA ALA A 197 11.68 15.35 8.56
C ALA A 197 10.20 14.92 8.69
N ARG A 198 9.47 15.04 7.58
CA ARG A 198 8.03 14.74 7.51
C ARG A 198 7.70 13.66 6.48
N ALA A 199 8.73 13.10 5.85
CA ALA A 199 8.66 11.97 4.95
C ALA A 199 9.73 10.96 5.37
N LEU A 200 9.43 9.68 5.20
CA LEU A 200 10.31 8.55 5.47
C LEU A 200 10.19 7.48 4.38
#